data_AF-A0A022KXX3-F1
#
_entry.id   AF-A0A022KXX3-F1
#
_cell.length_a   1.000
_cell.length_b   1.000
_cell.length_c   1.000
_cell.angle_alpha   90.00
_cell.angle_beta   90.00
_cell.angle_gamma   90.00
#
_symmetry.space_group_name_H-M   'P 1'
#
loop_
_entity.id
_entity.type
_entity.pdbx_description
1 polymer ?
#
loop_
_entity_poly.entity_id
_entity_poly.type
_entity_poly.pdbx_seq_one_letter_code
_entity_poly.pdbx_strand_id
1 'polypeptide(L)'
;MPQLTLSFPDLAEHANRVHPELKALVQEFSEADRARFTESASLCEMWIDPEFMKLLNALQLDGRLPNIDTNINASHDFKRVLTFTMPEGGETTDVRDIIQLAWAATVDTYAGALYHRAKEIAAGNSNPSWTPDQTTSSPTL
;
A
#
# COMPACT_ATOMS: atom_id res chain seq x y z
N MET A 1 13.93 -26.08 0.56
CA MET A 1 13.44 -25.00 1.44
C MET A 1 11.98 -24.71 1.11
N PRO A 2 11.10 -24.53 2.10
CA PRO A 2 9.70 -24.21 1.86
C PRO A 2 9.56 -22.78 1.32
N GLN A 3 8.65 -22.62 0.35
CA GLN A 3 8.32 -21.33 -0.27
C GLN A 3 7.01 -20.83 0.31
N LEU A 4 6.98 -19.57 0.75
CA LEU A 4 5.74 -18.91 1.16
C LEU A 4 5.34 -17.89 0.08
N THR A 5 4.07 -17.94 -0.29
CA THR A 5 3.45 -17.00 -1.23
C THR A 5 2.37 -16.21 -0.50
N LEU A 6 2.47 -14.89 -0.52
CA LEU A 6 1.49 -13.96 0.06
C LEU A 6 0.88 -13.12 -1.07
N SER A 7 -0.45 -12.97 -1.03
CA SER A 7 -1.18 -12.14 -1.98
C SER A 7 -1.80 -10.96 -1.25
N PHE A 8 -1.62 -9.78 -1.83
CA PHE A 8 -2.11 -8.54 -1.26
C PHE A 8 -3.14 -7.88 -2.18
N PRO A 9 -4.22 -7.29 -1.63
CA PRO A 9 -5.21 -6.56 -2.42
C PRO A 9 -4.61 -5.32 -3.07
N ASP A 10 -5.25 -4.82 -4.12
CA ASP A 10 -4.88 -3.53 -4.71
C ASP A 10 -5.29 -2.36 -3.78
N LEU A 11 -4.79 -1.16 -4.06
CA LEU A 11 -5.04 0.00 -3.21
C LEU A 11 -6.53 0.37 -3.21
N ALA A 12 -7.23 0.21 -4.34
CA ALA A 12 -8.63 0.58 -4.47
C ALA A 12 -9.53 -0.33 -3.63
N GLU A 13 -9.31 -1.64 -3.68
CA GLU A 13 -9.99 -2.65 -2.87
C GLU A 13 -9.74 -2.38 -1.38
N HIS A 14 -8.48 -2.12 -1.01
CA HIS A 14 -8.12 -1.81 0.37
C HIS A 14 -8.75 -0.50 0.85
N ALA A 15 -8.63 0.58 0.07
CA ALA A 15 -9.15 1.90 0.39
C ALA A 15 -10.67 1.90 0.55
N ASN A 16 -11.41 1.19 -0.31
CA ASN A 16 -12.87 1.05 -0.16
C ASN A 16 -13.26 0.26 1.09
N ARG A 17 -12.41 -0.66 1.56
CA ARG A 17 -12.65 -1.42 2.79
C ARG A 17 -12.42 -0.57 4.04
N VAL A 18 -11.36 0.22 4.08
CA VAL A 18 -11.00 1.05 5.26
C VAL A 18 -11.71 2.41 5.27
N HIS A 19 -12.07 2.94 4.10
CA HIS A 19 -12.81 4.18 3.90
C HIS A 19 -14.05 3.93 3.02
N PRO A 20 -15.13 3.33 3.57
CA PRO A 20 -16.31 2.97 2.78
C PRO A 20 -17.01 4.17 2.11
N GLU A 21 -16.83 5.37 2.66
CA GLU A 21 -17.33 6.63 2.11
C GLU A 21 -16.61 7.07 0.83
N LEU A 22 -15.39 6.58 0.59
CA LEU A 22 -14.58 6.94 -0.58
C LEU A 22 -15.32 6.67 -1.89
N LYS A 23 -16.00 5.52 -1.96
CA LYS A 23 -16.79 5.14 -3.13
C LYS A 23 -17.90 6.14 -3.44
N ALA A 24 -18.61 6.61 -2.41
CA ALA A 24 -19.68 7.59 -2.59
C ALA A 24 -19.13 8.95 -3.03
N LEU A 25 -18.05 9.42 -2.39
CA LEU A 25 -17.38 10.67 -2.75
C LEU A 25 -16.95 10.69 -4.23
N VAL A 26 -16.30 9.61 -4.70
CA VAL A 26 -15.82 9.52 -6.08
C VAL A 26 -16.95 9.39 -7.10
N GLN A 27 -18.10 8.86 -6.70
CA GLN A 27 -19.29 8.79 -7.57
C GLN A 27 -19.90 10.18 -7.83
N GLU A 28 -19.84 11.08 -6.86
CA GLU A 28 -20.34 12.46 -6.97
C GLU A 28 -19.41 13.39 -7.78
N PHE A 29 -18.19 12.95 -8.07
CA PHE A 29 -17.23 13.74 -8.85
C PHE A 29 -17.71 14.01 -10.28
N SER A 30 -17.47 15.24 -10.72
CA SER A 30 -17.49 15.58 -12.15
C SER A 30 -16.45 14.76 -12.91
N GLU A 31 -16.54 14.72 -14.24
CA GLU A 31 -15.55 14.02 -15.08
C GLU A 31 -14.13 14.55 -14.85
N ALA A 32 -13.96 15.87 -14.71
CA ALA A 32 -12.67 16.50 -14.46
C ALA A 32 -12.13 16.22 -13.05
N ASP A 33 -13.00 16.12 -12.04
CA ASP A 33 -12.62 15.73 -10.68
C ASP A 33 -12.23 14.25 -10.63
N ARG A 34 -12.97 13.39 -11.33
CA ARG A 34 -12.68 11.96 -11.42
C ARG A 34 -11.35 11.70 -12.12
N ALA A 35 -11.04 12.41 -13.20
CA ALA A 35 -9.74 12.32 -13.87
C ALA A 35 -8.58 12.65 -12.92
N ARG A 36 -8.71 13.75 -12.15
CA ARG A 36 -7.72 14.15 -11.14
C ARG A 36 -7.57 13.13 -10.02
N PHE A 37 -8.68 12.55 -9.56
CA PHE A 37 -8.65 11.50 -8.55
C PHE A 37 -7.96 10.23 -9.09
N THR A 38 -8.26 9.82 -10.32
CA THR A 38 -7.60 8.68 -10.98
C THR A 38 -6.08 8.89 -11.12
N GLU A 39 -5.64 10.11 -11.48
CA GLU A 39 -4.21 10.45 -11.51
C GLU A 39 -3.58 10.32 -10.12
N SER A 40 -4.25 10.83 -9.09
CA SER A 40 -3.82 10.72 -7.68
C SER A 40 -3.71 9.24 -7.24
N ALA A 41 -4.68 8.40 -7.63
CA ALA A 41 -4.67 6.97 -7.35
C ALA A 41 -3.53 6.24 -8.04
N SER A 42 -3.25 6.57 -9.30
CA SER A 42 -2.11 6.03 -10.06
C SER A 42 -0.78 6.38 -9.40
N LEU A 43 -0.63 7.64 -8.93
CA LEU A 43 0.54 8.08 -8.18
C LEU A 43 0.73 7.28 -6.88
N CYS A 44 -0.34 7.06 -6.10
CA CYS A 44 -0.26 6.21 -4.91
C CYS A 44 0.18 4.78 -5.23
N GLU A 45 -0.42 4.16 -6.26
CA GLU A 45 -0.10 2.79 -6.66
C GLU A 45 1.38 2.62 -7.06
N MET A 46 1.96 3.63 -7.72
CA MET A 46 3.39 3.62 -8.08
C MET A 46 4.34 3.66 -6.87
N TRP A 47 3.89 4.16 -5.72
CA TRP A 47 4.73 4.37 -4.54
C TRP A 47 4.63 3.24 -3.51
N ILE A 48 3.54 2.46 -3.54
CA ILE A 48 3.34 1.33 -2.62
C ILE A 48 4.48 0.32 -2.69
N ASP A 49 4.90 -0.10 -3.87
CA ASP A 49 5.92 -1.14 -4.00
C ASP A 49 7.29 -0.69 -3.45
N PRO A 50 7.82 0.50 -3.83
CA PRO A 50 9.04 1.02 -3.22
C PRO A 50 8.98 1.17 -1.70
N GLU A 51 7.90 1.71 -1.13
CA GLU A 51 7.79 1.91 0.32
C GLU A 51 7.65 0.59 1.07
N PHE A 52 6.88 -0.35 0.51
CA PHE A 52 6.76 -1.68 1.09
C PHE A 52 8.12 -2.38 1.11
N MET A 53 8.88 -2.31 0.02
CA MET A 53 10.24 -2.88 -0.04
C MET A 53 11.22 -2.21 0.93
N LYS A 54 11.14 -0.88 1.10
CA LYS A 54 11.94 -0.17 2.11
C LYS A 54 11.64 -0.69 3.53
N LEU A 55 10.37 -0.89 3.84
CA LEU A 55 9.95 -1.39 5.15
C LEU A 55 10.42 -2.85 5.37
N LEU A 56 10.30 -3.72 4.36
CA LEU A 56 10.82 -5.08 4.43
C LEU A 56 12.34 -5.10 4.65
N ASN A 57 13.10 -4.26 3.92
CA ASN A 57 14.54 -4.15 4.09
C ASN A 57 14.92 -3.65 5.49
N ALA A 58 14.19 -2.68 6.05
CA ALA A 58 14.42 -2.21 7.42
C ALA A 58 14.20 -3.33 8.44
N LEU A 59 13.12 -4.10 8.29
CA LEU A 59 12.83 -5.25 9.15
C LEU A 59 13.90 -6.35 9.07
N GLN A 60 14.53 -6.53 7.90
CA GLN A 60 15.67 -7.44 7.74
C GLN A 60 16.91 -6.93 8.47
N LEU A 61 17.24 -5.64 8.33
CA LEU A 61 18.38 -5.02 9.00
C LEU A 61 18.23 -5.04 10.52
N ASP A 62 17.00 -4.90 11.03
CA ASP A 62 16.66 -4.97 12.44
C ASP A 62 16.61 -6.42 12.99
N GLY A 63 16.80 -7.43 12.14
CA GLY A 63 16.76 -8.85 12.51
C GLY A 63 15.36 -9.38 12.84
N ARG A 64 14.30 -8.59 12.59
CA ARG A 64 12.89 -8.98 12.76
C ARG A 64 12.39 -9.85 11.61
N LEU A 65 13.00 -9.69 10.44
CA LEU A 65 12.76 -10.52 9.27
C LEU A 65 14.06 -11.25 8.91
N PRO A 66 14.04 -12.56 8.63
CA PRO A 66 15.21 -13.22 8.07
C PRO A 66 15.56 -12.62 6.70
N ASN A 67 16.80 -12.80 6.26
CA ASN A 67 17.18 -12.41 4.91
C ASN A 67 16.35 -13.23 3.90
N ILE A 68 15.42 -12.55 3.21
CA ILE A 68 14.51 -13.16 2.25
C ILE A 68 14.75 -12.56 0.87
N ASP A 69 14.87 -13.42 -0.14
CA ASP A 69 14.80 -13.00 -1.53
C ASP A 69 13.36 -12.62 -1.86
N THR A 70 13.08 -11.32 -1.84
CA THR A 70 11.75 -10.77 -2.17
C THR A 70 11.61 -10.65 -3.67
N ASN A 71 10.68 -11.40 -4.26
CA ASN A 71 10.22 -11.17 -5.62
C ASN A 71 8.77 -10.69 -5.58
N ILE A 72 8.56 -9.37 -5.68
CA ILE A 72 7.22 -8.80 -5.88
C ILE A 72 6.91 -8.94 -7.37
N ASN A 73 6.08 -9.91 -7.70
CA ASN A 73 5.56 -10.03 -9.06
C ASN A 73 4.14 -9.46 -9.08
N ALA A 74 3.97 -8.28 -9.67
CA ALA A 74 2.66 -7.65 -9.89
C ALA A 74 1.92 -8.23 -11.11
N SER A 75 2.23 -9.47 -11.53
CA SER A 75 1.53 -10.14 -12.62
C SER A 75 0.43 -11.05 -12.09
N HIS A 76 -0.79 -10.77 -12.58
CA HIS A 76 -2.10 -11.39 -12.34
C HIS A 76 -3.02 -10.57 -11.40
N ASP A 77 -4.11 -10.09 -12.00
CA ASP A 77 -5.28 -9.51 -11.32
C ASP A 77 -5.05 -8.30 -10.39
N PHE A 78 -4.01 -7.50 -10.63
CA PHE A 78 -3.62 -6.33 -9.79
C PHE A 78 -3.26 -6.68 -8.34
N LYS A 79 -3.14 -7.97 -8.02
CA LYS A 79 -2.72 -8.44 -6.70
C LYS A 79 -1.21 -8.51 -6.65
N ARG A 80 -0.62 -7.95 -5.60
CA ARG A 80 0.82 -8.06 -5.37
C ARG A 80 1.10 -9.42 -4.76
N VAL A 81 1.94 -10.19 -5.43
CA VAL A 81 2.37 -11.50 -4.94
C VAL A 81 3.80 -11.40 -4.44
N LEU A 82 4.00 -11.60 -3.15
CA LEU A 82 5.33 -11.75 -2.56
C LEU A 82 5.63 -13.23 -2.39
N THR A 83 6.74 -13.64 -2.99
CA THR A 83 7.31 -14.97 -2.81
C THR A 83 8.62 -14.86 -2.04
N PHE A 84 8.84 -15.72 -1.07
CA PHE A 84 10.15 -15.90 -0.45
C PHE A 84 10.44 -17.35 -0.05
N THR A 85 11.74 -17.65 0.04
CA THR A 85 12.27 -18.94 0.48
C THR A 85 12.67 -18.84 1.95
N MET A 86 12.15 -19.74 2.79
CA MET A 86 12.47 -19.69 4.21
C MET A 86 13.78 -20.39 4.54
N PRO A 87 14.57 -19.87 5.50
CA PRO A 87 15.67 -20.61 6.07
C PRO A 87 15.17 -21.88 6.77
N GLU A 88 15.94 -22.95 6.71
CA GLU A 88 15.58 -24.23 7.35
C GLU A 88 15.46 -24.07 8.87
N GLY A 89 14.32 -24.46 9.44
CA GLY A 89 14.08 -24.45 10.89
C GLY A 89 13.45 -23.18 11.48
N GLY A 90 13.04 -22.20 10.67
CA GLY A 90 12.32 -21.00 11.15
C GLY A 90 10.82 -21.23 11.37
N GLU A 91 10.24 -20.59 12.39
CA GLU A 91 8.78 -20.57 12.62
C GLU A 91 8.08 -19.77 11.51
N THR A 92 7.10 -20.39 10.86
CA THR A 92 6.49 -19.88 9.61
C THR A 92 5.46 -18.77 9.85
N THR A 93 4.87 -18.74 11.04
CA THR A 93 3.79 -17.82 11.42
C THR A 93 4.30 -16.40 11.64
N ASP A 94 5.42 -16.24 12.35
CA ASP A 94 5.97 -14.92 12.69
C ASP A 94 6.40 -14.12 11.45
N VAL A 95 7.04 -14.77 10.49
CA VAL A 95 7.49 -14.11 9.25
C VAL A 95 6.30 -13.66 8.40
N ARG A 96 5.26 -14.50 8.31
CA ARG A 96 4.02 -14.15 7.59
C ARG A 96 3.36 -12.92 8.23
N ASP A 97 3.19 -12.94 9.54
CA ASP A 97 2.47 -11.89 10.27
C ASP A 97 3.22 -10.57 10.18
N ILE A 98 4.56 -10.57 10.29
CA ILE A 98 5.39 -9.38 10.12
C ILE A 98 5.23 -8.78 8.72
N ILE A 99 5.27 -9.60 7.66
CA ILE A 99 5.10 -9.12 6.28
C ILE A 99 3.68 -8.58 6.08
N GLN A 100 2.65 -9.24 6.60
CA GLN A 100 1.27 -8.77 6.50
C GLN A 100 1.05 -7.45 7.23
N LEU A 101 1.66 -7.27 8.40
CA LEU A 101 1.65 -6.01 9.15
C LEU A 101 2.38 -4.91 8.38
N ALA A 102 3.54 -5.21 7.79
CA ALA A 102 4.29 -4.26 6.97
C ALA A 102 3.50 -3.82 5.74
N TRP A 103 2.82 -4.77 5.08
CA TRP A 103 1.93 -4.49 3.97
C TRP A 103 0.79 -3.58 4.40
N ALA A 104 0.07 -3.94 5.47
CA ALA A 104 -1.06 -3.17 5.99
C ALA A 104 -0.65 -1.72 6.31
N ALA A 105 0.45 -1.53 7.04
CA ALA A 105 0.97 -0.20 7.36
C ALA A 105 1.28 0.64 6.11
N THR A 106 1.83 0.01 5.06
CA THR A 106 2.13 0.69 3.80
C THR A 106 0.85 1.08 3.07
N VAL A 107 -0.06 0.13 2.83
CA VAL A 107 -1.28 0.38 2.05
C VAL A 107 -2.28 1.28 2.79
N ASP A 108 -2.34 1.24 4.13
CA ASP A 108 -3.16 2.14 4.95
C ASP A 108 -2.74 3.60 4.77
N THR A 109 -1.44 3.87 4.67
CA THR A 109 -0.90 5.22 4.44
C THR A 109 -1.44 5.79 3.12
N TYR A 110 -1.35 5.01 2.04
CA TYR A 110 -1.82 5.44 0.72
C TYR A 110 -3.35 5.48 0.58
N ALA A 111 -4.06 4.60 1.29
CA ALA A 111 -5.52 4.62 1.34
C ALA A 111 -6.02 5.89 2.05
N GLY A 112 -5.37 6.27 3.15
CA GLY A 112 -5.62 7.52 3.85
C GLY A 112 -5.33 8.73 2.96
N ALA A 113 -4.18 8.76 2.28
CA ALA A 113 -3.83 9.82 1.35
C ALA A 113 -4.88 9.99 0.24
N LEU A 114 -5.38 8.88 -0.34
CA LEU A 114 -6.45 8.93 -1.34
C LEU A 114 -7.76 9.46 -0.78
N TYR A 115 -8.15 9.03 0.42
CA TYR A 115 -9.38 9.51 1.03
C TYR A 115 -9.31 11.01 1.35
N HIS A 116 -8.18 11.49 1.86
CA HIS A 116 -7.94 12.93 2.04
C HIS A 116 -7.99 13.68 0.70
N ARG A 117 -7.34 13.13 -0.33
CA ARG A 117 -7.37 13.73 -1.66
C ARG A 117 -8.77 13.80 -2.26
N ALA A 118 -9.59 12.77 -2.06
CA ALA A 118 -10.98 12.79 -2.48
C ALA A 118 -11.77 13.94 -1.81
N LYS A 119 -11.56 14.17 -0.51
CA LYS A 119 -12.19 15.29 0.21
C LYS A 119 -11.72 16.66 -0.29
N GLU A 120 -10.43 16.80 -0.58
CA GLU A 120 -9.89 18.03 -1.15
C GLU A 120 -10.53 18.37 -2.49
N ILE A 121 -10.64 17.37 -3.38
CA ILE A 121 -11.27 17.52 -4.69
C ILE A 121 -12.75 17.89 -4.53
N ALA A 122 -13.48 17.19 -3.63
CA ALA A 122 -14.87 17.50 -3.32
C ALA A 122 -15.07 18.94 -2.80
N ALA A 123 -14.09 19.46 -2.07
CA ALA A 123 -14.08 20.84 -1.57
C ALA A 123 -13.62 21.87 -2.63
N GLY A 124 -13.33 21.44 -3.86
CA GLY A 124 -12.92 22.31 -4.97
C GLY A 124 -11.42 22.60 -5.04
N ASN A 125 -10.58 21.88 -4.29
CA ASN A 125 -9.13 22.02 -4.37
C ASN A 125 -8.58 21.29 -5.60
N SER A 126 -7.92 22.02 -6.48
CA SER A 126 -7.38 21.53 -7.75
C SER A 126 -5.86 21.45 -7.77
N ASN A 127 -5.17 21.36 -6.63
CA ASN A 127 -3.70 21.34 -6.57
C ASN A 127 -3.12 20.32 -7.57
N PRO A 128 -2.45 20.78 -8.65
CA PRO A 128 -1.89 19.91 -9.69
C PRO A 128 -0.54 19.30 -9.28
N SER A 129 0.08 19.81 -8.22
CA SER A 129 1.33 19.30 -7.66
C SER A 129 1.08 18.42 -6.44
N TRP A 130 -0.10 17.81 -6.35
CA TRP A 130 -0.42 16.90 -5.26
C TRP A 130 0.46 15.66 -5.31
N THR A 131 0.99 15.26 -4.16
CA THR A 131 1.74 14.04 -3.97
C THR A 131 1.16 13.27 -2.78
N PRO A 132 1.21 11.93 -2.78
CA PRO A 132 0.74 11.14 -1.66
C PRO A 132 1.52 11.39 -0.35
N ASP A 133 2.71 11.98 -0.43
CA ASP A 133 3.44 12.50 0.72
C ASP A 133 2.95 13.90 1.08
N GLN A 134 2.23 14.01 2.21
CA GLN A 134 2.25 15.13 3.18
C GLN A 134 1.39 14.85 4.45
N THR A 135 0.98 13.60 4.74
CA THR A 135 0.20 13.29 5.96
C THR A 135 0.67 12.05 6.71
N THR A 136 1.97 11.89 6.90
CA THR A 136 2.49 11.08 8.02
C THR A 136 3.80 11.69 8.50
N SER A 137 3.70 12.69 9.37
CA SER A 137 4.71 12.78 10.43
C SER A 137 4.83 11.39 11.04
N SER A 138 6.07 10.90 11.08
CA SER A 138 6.49 9.55 11.49
C SER A 138 5.60 8.92 12.56
N PRO A 139 5.36 7.59 12.52
CA PRO A 139 4.86 6.92 13.71
C PRO A 139 5.88 7.19 14.82
N THR A 140 5.42 7.80 15.90
CA THR A 140 6.26 7.95 17.09
C THR A 140 6.46 6.53 17.61
N LEU A 141 7.73 6.11 17.60
CA LEU A 141 8.23 4.88 18.22
C LEU A 141 7.69 4.69 19.64
#